data_AF-A0A1Q9MZM6-F1
#
_entry.id   AF-A0A1Q9MZM6-F1
#
_cell.length_a   1.000
_cell.length_b   1.000
_cell.length_c   1.000
_cell.angle_alpha   90.00
_cell.angle_beta   90.00
_cell.angle_gamma   90.00
#
_symmetry.space_group_name_H-M   'P 1'
#
loop_
_entity.id
_entity.type
_entity.pdbx_description
1 polymer ?
#
loop_
_entity_poly.entity_id
_entity_poly.type
_entity_poly.pdbx_seq_one_letter_code
_entity_poly.pdbx_strand_id
1 'polypeptide(L)'
;MRESCRVCLDLTNFDADIAAGSMGAPQGYSSVFIRTKSGEDAIKVALRGNLLEGIPEIGPNAKAVYNKALKTISDLAKRKCCTVNLQRWEELTK
;
A
#
# COMPACT_ATOMS: atom_id res chain seq x y z
N MET A 1 2.64 -18.81 8.91
CA MET A 1 2.79 -17.39 9.27
C MET A 1 3.77 -17.31 10.44
N ARG A 2 4.81 -16.47 10.37
CA ARG A 2 5.73 -16.27 11.51
C ARG A 2 5.01 -15.49 12.62
N GLU A 3 5.36 -15.73 13.87
CA GLU A 3 4.69 -15.09 15.01
C GLU A 3 4.78 -13.56 14.96
N SER A 4 5.93 -13.02 14.56
CA SER A 4 6.15 -11.59 14.39
C SER A 4 5.23 -10.93 13.34
N CYS A 5 4.67 -11.69 12.39
CA CYS A 5 3.75 -11.14 11.39
C CYS A 5 2.36 -10.78 11.97
N ARG A 6 2.00 -11.36 13.13
CA ARG A 6 0.70 -11.10 13.77
C ARG A 6 0.63 -9.71 14.39
N VAL A 7 1.76 -9.19 14.85
CA VAL A 7 1.87 -7.86 15.47
C VAL A 7 2.17 -6.75 14.46
N CYS A 8 2.55 -7.10 13.23
CA CYS A 8 2.83 -6.13 12.19
C CYS A 8 1.55 -5.40 11.76
N LEU A 9 1.55 -4.07 11.96
CA LEU A 9 0.46 -3.16 11.65
C LEU A 9 0.57 -2.52 10.26
N ASP A 10 1.71 -2.69 9.58
CA ASP A 10 1.92 -2.16 8.23
C ASP A 10 1.58 -3.21 7.17
N LEU A 11 0.60 -2.86 6.34
CA LEU A 11 0.15 -3.67 5.20
C LEU A 11 0.66 -3.12 3.86
N THR A 12 0.92 -1.82 3.78
CA THR A 12 1.15 -1.11 2.51
C THR A 12 2.58 -0.67 2.32
N ASN A 13 3.47 -1.05 3.24
CA ASN A 13 4.86 -0.63 3.28
C ASN A 13 4.93 0.90 3.30
N PHE A 14 4.38 1.50 4.36
CA PHE A 14 4.07 2.92 4.44
C PHE A 14 5.31 3.81 4.28
N ASP A 15 6.45 3.37 4.81
CA ASP A 15 7.70 4.15 4.79
C ASP A 15 8.50 4.00 3.48
N ALA A 16 8.02 3.20 2.52
CA ALA A 16 8.70 3.06 1.23
C ALA A 16 8.37 4.18 0.26
N ASP A 17 9.38 4.60 -0.49
CA ASP A 17 9.27 5.53 -1.63
C ASP A 17 8.24 5.05 -2.66
N ILE A 18 8.31 3.74 -2.96
CA ILE A 18 7.41 3.02 -3.85
C ILE A 18 7.00 1.72 -3.16
N ALA A 19 5.69 1.45 -3.10
CA ALA A 19 5.17 0.16 -2.67
C ALA A 19 4.30 -0.45 -3.77
N ALA A 20 4.48 -1.73 -4.06
CA ALA A 20 3.71 -2.46 -5.06
C ALA A 20 3.02 -3.67 -4.43
N GLY A 21 1.80 -3.97 -4.86
CA GLY A 21 1.05 -5.14 -4.43
C GLY A 21 -0.10 -5.48 -5.37
N SER A 22 -0.66 -6.68 -5.25
CA SER A 22 -1.77 -7.14 -6.10
C SER A 22 -3.14 -6.66 -5.63
N MET A 23 -3.26 -6.27 -4.35
CA MET A 23 -4.55 -5.93 -3.75
C MET A 23 -5.16 -4.68 -4.40
N GLY A 24 -6.27 -4.86 -5.09
CA GLY A 24 -7.01 -3.79 -5.76
C GLY A 24 -6.69 -3.62 -7.24
N ALA A 25 -5.67 -4.29 -7.76
CA ALA A 25 -5.34 -4.28 -9.19
C ALA A 25 -6.10 -5.37 -9.97
N PRO A 26 -6.36 -5.14 -11.26
CA PRO A 26 -6.83 -6.20 -12.14
C PRO A 26 -5.77 -7.28 -12.34
N GLN A 27 -6.19 -8.45 -12.83
CA GLN A 27 -5.28 -9.58 -13.07
C GLN A 27 -4.19 -9.17 -14.09
N GLY A 28 -2.95 -9.51 -13.76
CA GLY A 28 -1.78 -9.13 -14.57
C GLY A 28 -1.21 -7.74 -14.24
N TYR A 29 -1.87 -6.95 -13.39
CA TYR A 29 -1.39 -5.65 -12.95
C TYR A 29 -1.08 -5.63 -11.44
N SER A 30 -0.33 -4.60 -11.03
CA SER A 30 -0.05 -4.32 -9.62
C SER A 30 -0.52 -2.92 -9.27
N SER A 31 -1.07 -2.77 -8.06
CA SER A 31 -1.34 -1.49 -7.44
C SER A 31 -0.02 -0.94 -6.91
N VAL A 32 0.31 0.29 -7.31
CA VAL A 32 1.56 0.95 -6.93
C VAL A 32 1.23 2.24 -6.17
N PHE A 33 1.80 2.38 -4.97
CA PHE A 33 1.78 3.61 -4.19
C PHE A 33 3.12 4.31 -4.36
N ILE A 34 3.07 5.59 -4.69
CA ILE A 34 4.23 6.47 -4.80
C ILE A 34 4.09 7.52 -3.70
N ARG A 35 5.08 7.62 -2.81
CA ARG A 35 4.99 8.49 -1.62
C ARG A 35 5.99 9.62 -1.62
N THR A 36 7.19 9.37 -2.12
CA THR A 36 8.27 10.35 -2.13
C THR A 36 8.56 10.84 -3.55
N LYS A 37 9.20 12.00 -3.62
CA LYS A 37 9.63 12.59 -4.89
C LYS A 37 10.60 11.68 -5.64
N SER A 38 11.53 11.05 -4.93
CA SER A 38 12.46 10.07 -5.51
C SER A 38 11.72 8.90 -6.15
N GLY A 39 10.67 8.38 -5.48
CA GLY A 39 9.83 7.33 -6.05
C GLY A 39 9.06 7.78 -7.29
N GLU A 40 8.54 9.00 -7.28
CA GLU A 40 7.84 9.59 -8.41
C GLU A 40 8.75 9.75 -9.63
N ASP A 41 9.95 10.27 -9.44
CA ASP A 41 10.94 10.46 -10.50
C ASP A 41 11.38 9.11 -11.09
N ALA A 42 11.57 8.10 -10.25
CA ALA A 42 11.89 6.74 -10.70
C ALA A 42 10.78 6.13 -11.57
N ILE A 43 9.51 6.24 -11.16
CA ILE A 43 8.37 5.74 -11.96
C ILE A 43 8.25 6.50 -13.28
N LYS A 44 8.43 7.84 -13.28
CA LYS A 44 8.41 8.64 -14.51
C LYS A 44 9.51 8.24 -15.49
N VAL A 45 10.71 7.95 -15.01
CA VAL A 45 11.81 7.46 -15.86
C VAL A 45 11.45 6.08 -16.44
N ALA A 46 10.93 5.17 -15.63
CA ALA A 46 10.55 3.83 -16.09
C ALA A 46 9.41 3.85 -17.12
N LEU A 47 8.40 4.69 -16.93
CA LEU A 47 7.32 4.91 -17.91
C LEU A 47 7.85 5.47 -19.23
N ARG A 48 8.71 6.50 -19.17
CA ARG A 48 9.34 7.07 -20.39
C ARG A 48 10.23 6.08 -21.12
N GLY A 49 10.85 5.15 -20.38
CA GLY A 49 11.66 4.08 -20.94
C GLY A 49 10.86 2.89 -21.49
N ASN A 50 9.51 2.95 -21.51
CA ASN A 50 8.63 1.83 -21.85
C ASN A 50 8.91 0.55 -21.03
N LEU A 51 9.42 0.69 -19.81
CA LEU A 51 9.67 -0.44 -18.89
C LEU A 51 8.43 -0.83 -18.10
N LEU A 52 7.48 0.09 -18.00
CA LEU A 52 6.21 -0.11 -17.31
C LEU A 52 5.07 0.31 -18.23
N GLU A 53 4.03 -0.51 -18.25
CA GLU A 53 2.74 -0.14 -18.81
C GLU A 53 1.90 0.48 -17.69
N GLY A 54 1.84 1.81 -17.66
CA GLY A 54 0.94 2.51 -16.76
C GLY A 54 -0.46 2.52 -17.37
N ILE A 55 -1.45 1.93 -16.68
CA ILE A 55 -2.83 2.35 -16.91
C ILE A 55 -2.87 3.83 -16.46
N PRO A 56 -3.14 4.79 -17.36
CA PRO A 56 -3.08 6.21 -17.01
C PRO A 56 -4.25 6.52 -16.09
N GLU A 57 -4.01 6.53 -14.79
CA GLU A 57 -5.01 6.92 -13.81
C GLU A 57 -4.68 8.29 -13.21
N ILE A 58 -4.56 9.28 -14.10
CA ILE A 58 -4.92 10.68 -13.84
C ILE A 58 -6.31 10.87 -14.48
N GLY A 59 -7.36 10.26 -13.92
CA GLY A 59 -8.70 10.32 -14.52
C GLY A 59 -9.84 9.89 -13.59
N PRO A 60 -11.09 10.33 -13.82
CA PRO A 60 -12.21 10.22 -12.87
C PRO A 60 -12.62 8.79 -12.49
N ASN A 61 -12.34 7.78 -13.34
CA ASN A 61 -12.60 6.36 -13.03
C ASN A 61 -11.58 5.72 -12.07
N ALA A 62 -10.42 6.37 -11.88
CA ALA A 62 -9.37 5.91 -10.97
C ALA A 62 -9.78 5.94 -9.51
N LYS A 63 -10.61 6.93 -9.14
CA LYS A 63 -11.17 7.04 -7.80
C LYS A 63 -11.92 5.78 -7.40
N ALA A 64 -12.61 5.10 -8.32
CA ALA A 64 -13.41 3.92 -7.98
C ALA A 64 -12.53 2.71 -7.61
N VAL A 65 -11.48 2.44 -8.40
CA VAL A 65 -10.53 1.35 -8.13
C VAL A 65 -9.68 1.69 -6.90
N TYR A 66 -9.19 2.92 -6.81
CA TYR A 66 -8.47 3.44 -5.65
C TYR A 66 -9.29 3.35 -4.36
N ASN A 67 -10.57 3.76 -4.38
CA ASN A 67 -11.46 3.66 -3.22
C ASN A 67 -11.76 2.21 -2.84
N LYS A 68 -11.84 1.29 -3.81
CA LYS A 68 -12.01 -0.15 -3.53
C LYS A 68 -10.75 -0.71 -2.87
N ALA A 69 -9.58 -0.44 -3.43
CA ALA A 69 -8.28 -0.87 -2.88
C ALA A 69 -8.06 -0.31 -1.47
N LEU A 70 -8.26 1.01 -1.28
CA LEU A 70 -8.17 1.68 0.01
C LEU A 70 -9.17 1.14 1.03
N LYS A 71 -10.42 0.86 0.62
CA LYS A 71 -11.42 0.26 1.52
C LYS A 71 -10.97 -1.12 1.97
N THR A 72 -10.51 -1.97 1.05
CA THR A 72 -9.99 -3.30 1.39
C THR A 72 -8.77 -3.23 2.31
N ILE A 73 -7.83 -2.33 2.04
CA ILE A 73 -6.65 -2.09 2.87
C ILE A 73 -7.06 -1.59 4.26
N SER A 74 -7.97 -0.61 4.34
CA SER A 74 -8.47 -0.05 5.60
C SER A 74 -9.18 -1.12 6.44
N ASP A 75 -10.02 -1.93 5.81
CA ASP A 75 -10.74 -3.01 6.49
C ASP A 75 -9.78 -4.08 7.02
N LEU A 76 -8.71 -4.42 6.29
CA LEU A 76 -7.69 -5.34 6.76
C LEU A 76 -6.83 -4.75 7.88
N ALA A 77 -6.41 -3.49 7.74
CA ALA A 77 -5.62 -2.79 8.75
C ALA A 77 -6.36 -2.69 10.08
N LYS A 78 -7.66 -2.38 10.05
CA LYS A 78 -8.52 -2.35 11.25
C LYS A 78 -8.63 -3.71 11.94
N ARG A 79 -8.76 -4.81 11.17
CA ARG A 79 -8.82 -6.17 11.73
C ARG A 79 -7.54 -6.54 12.48
N LYS A 80 -6.38 -6.18 11.94
CA LYS A 80 -5.09 -6.41 12.62
C LYS A 80 -4.89 -5.51 13.83
N CYS A 81 -5.26 -4.23 13.73
CA CYS A 81 -5.11 -3.26 14.83
C CYS A 81 -5.85 -3.71 16.10
N CYS A 82 -7.08 -4.24 15.98
CA CYS A 82 -7.82 -4.74 17.14
C CYS A 82 -7.31 -6.06 17.74
N THR A 83 -6.39 -6.78 17.09
CA THR A 83 -5.83 -8.02 17.65
C THR A 83 -4.59 -7.78 18.51
N VAL A 84 -3.86 -6.69 18.25
CA VAL A 84 -2.72 -6.26 19.06
C VAL A 84 -3.25 -5.27 20.09
N ASN A 85 -3.48 -5.75 21.31
CA ASN A 85 -4.01 -4.94 22.41
C ASN A 85 -3.17 -3.64 22.56
N LEU A 86 -3.73 -2.50 22.17
CA LEU A 86 -3.10 -1.17 22.25
C LEU A 86 -2.64 -0.84 23.68
N GLN A 87 -3.25 -1.48 24.70
CA GLN A 87 -2.84 -1.35 26.10
C GLN A 87 -1.38 -1.75 26.36
N ARG A 88 -0.83 -2.70 25.60
CA ARG A 88 0.53 -3.23 25.85
C ARG A 88 1.65 -2.34 25.29
N TRP A 89 1.37 -1.48 24.31
CA TRP A 89 2.37 -0.56 23.75
C TRP A 89 2.65 0.62 24.68
N GLU A 90 1.63 1.13 25.38
CA GLU A 90 1.79 2.18 26.42
C GLU A 90 2.53 1.68 27.66
N GLU A 91 2.45 0.38 27.96
CA GLU A 91 3.18 -0.27 29.06
C GLU A 91 4.66 -0.52 28.71
N LEU A 92 4.99 -0.73 27.44
CA LEU A 92 6.36 -1.03 26.97
C LEU A 92 7.19 0.22 26.64
N THR A 93 6.59 1.41 26.69
CA THR A 93 7.23 2.71 26.42
C THR A 93 7.33 3.59 27.67
N LYS A 94 7.07 3.03 28.86
CA LYS A 94 7.35 3.62 30.16
C LYS A 94 8.62 3.04 30.77
#